data_AF-A0AAN2PAZ7-F1
#
_entry.id   AF-A0AAN2PAZ7-F1
#
_cell.length_a   1.000
_cell.length_b   1.000
_cell.length_c   1.000
_cell.angle_alpha   90.00
_cell.angle_beta   90.00
_cell.angle_gamma   90.00
#
_symmetry.space_group_name_H-M   'P 1'
#
loop_
_entity.id
_entity.type
_entity.pdbx_description
1 polymer ?
#
loop_
_entity_poly.entity_id
_entity_poly.type
_entity_poly.pdbx_seq_one_letter_code
_entity_poly.pdbx_strand_id
1 'polypeptide(L)'
;MEELIDEFKKMKYHQKLLLTIALDKDPEQYTFFHFILNNDLNEKDSKVIFEILHALEDIKEGTYKKGKYEAVITSLLGDNPSVSMDIFEKALLHVNIDVNPIYLIKSLRNQYLQVDLCNYLLEQ
;
A
#
# COMPACT_ATOMS: atom_id res chain seq x y z
N MET A 1 6.93 -23.73 22.86
CA MET A 1 7.11 -23.18 21.49
C MET A 1 5.90 -23.49 20.63
N GLU A 2 5.42 -24.74 20.59
CA GLU A 2 4.19 -25.11 19.87
C GLU A 2 2.93 -24.37 20.37
N GLU A 3 2.75 -24.26 21.69
CA GLU A 3 1.64 -23.50 22.29
C GLU A 3 1.65 -22.03 21.87
N LEU A 4 2.82 -21.38 21.83
CA LEU A 4 2.95 -20.00 21.37
C LEU A 4 2.60 -19.84 19.88
N ILE A 5 2.97 -20.82 19.05
CA ILE A 5 2.61 -20.84 17.62
C ILE A 5 1.09 -21.01 17.45
N ASP A 6 0.47 -21.85 18.27
CA ASP A 6 -0.98 -22.05 18.25
C ASP A 6 -1.74 -20.78 18.67
N GLU A 7 -1.32 -20.12 19.74
CA GLU A 7 -1.88 -18.84 20.16
C GLU A 7 -1.72 -17.75 19.10
N PHE A 8 -0.56 -17.69 18.42
CA PHE A 8 -0.34 -16.76 17.32
C PHE A 8 -1.29 -17.03 16.13
N LYS A 9 -1.50 -18.30 15.78
CA LYS A 9 -2.46 -18.70 14.72
C LYS A 9 -3.89 -18.32 15.09
N LYS A 10 -4.30 -18.53 16.35
CA LYS A 10 -5.61 -18.10 16.86
C LYS A 10 -5.78 -16.59 16.76
N MET A 11 -4.77 -15.81 17.15
CA MET A 11 -4.81 -14.34 17.04
C MET A 11 -4.98 -13.89 15.58
N LYS A 12 -4.19 -14.45 14.63
CA LYS A 12 -4.35 -14.15 13.20
C LYS A 12 -5.74 -14.52 12.68
N TYR A 13 -6.27 -15.66 13.10
CA TYR A 13 -7.62 -16.09 12.70
C TYR A 13 -8.70 -15.14 13.24
N HIS A 14 -8.62 -14.74 14.52
CA HIS A 14 -9.56 -13.78 15.11
C HIS A 14 -9.51 -12.41 14.42
N GLN A 15 -8.32 -11.91 14.07
CA GLN A 15 -8.16 -10.67 13.30
C GLN A 15 -8.85 -10.76 11.93
N LYS A 16 -8.66 -11.88 11.20
CA LYS A 16 -9.34 -12.12 9.92
C LYS A 16 -10.86 -12.18 10.10
N LEU A 17 -11.35 -12.87 11.12
CA LEU A 17 -12.79 -12.97 11.39
C LEU A 17 -13.43 -11.61 11.68
N LEU A 18 -12.80 -10.80 12.54
CA LEU A 18 -13.27 -9.45 12.87
C LEU A 18 -13.35 -8.56 11.61
N LEU A 19 -12.33 -8.64 10.75
CA LEU A 19 -12.34 -7.90 9.50
C LEU A 19 -13.41 -8.41 8.53
N THR A 20 -13.61 -9.72 8.40
CA THR A 20 -14.70 -10.27 7.58
C THR A 20 -16.06 -9.75 8.03
N ILE A 21 -16.29 -9.67 9.35
CA ILE A 21 -17.53 -9.10 9.91
C ILE A 21 -17.65 -7.61 9.61
N ALA A 22 -16.54 -6.86 9.65
CA ALA A 22 -16.54 -5.44 9.28
C ALA A 22 -16.87 -5.23 7.79
N LEU A 23 -16.29 -6.06 6.92
CA LEU A 23 -16.53 -6.04 5.48
C LEU A 23 -17.96 -6.43 5.10
N ASP A 24 -18.64 -7.27 5.88
CA ASP A 24 -20.05 -7.63 5.64
C ASP A 24 -20.98 -6.40 5.70
N LYS A 25 -20.66 -5.43 6.55
CA LYS A 25 -21.47 -4.21 6.75
C LYS A 25 -21.11 -3.10 5.78
N ASP A 26 -19.82 -2.92 5.52
CA ASP A 26 -19.30 -1.91 4.60
C ASP A 26 -18.06 -2.47 3.89
N PRO A 27 -18.25 -3.18 2.76
CA PRO A 27 -17.16 -3.86 2.05
C PRO A 27 -16.07 -2.90 1.55
N GLU A 28 -16.45 -1.66 1.23
CA GLU A 28 -15.54 -0.68 0.61
C GLU A 28 -14.71 0.06 1.67
N GLN A 29 -15.29 0.33 2.85
CA GLN A 29 -14.63 1.08 3.91
C GLN A 29 -13.40 0.37 4.52
N TYR A 30 -13.20 -0.92 4.27
CA TYR A 30 -12.10 -1.70 4.89
C TYR A 30 -11.19 -2.42 3.89
N THR A 31 -11.23 -2.08 2.60
CA THR A 31 -10.49 -2.82 1.56
C THR A 31 -8.97 -2.81 1.73
N PHE A 32 -8.36 -1.70 2.16
CA PHE A 32 -6.91 -1.62 2.41
C PHE A 32 -6.52 -2.34 3.71
N PHE A 33 -7.36 -2.32 4.74
CA PHE A 33 -7.10 -3.13 5.94
C PHE A 33 -7.15 -4.63 5.63
N HIS A 34 -8.07 -5.02 4.75
CA HIS A 34 -8.11 -6.37 4.18
C HIS A 34 -6.87 -6.71 3.36
N PHE A 35 -6.41 -5.75 2.56
CA PHE A 35 -5.16 -5.89 1.84
C PHE A 35 -3.96 -6.11 2.78
N ILE A 36 -3.82 -5.30 3.84
CA ILE A 36 -2.75 -5.43 4.84
C ILE A 36 -2.78 -6.82 5.48
N LEU A 37 -3.95 -7.27 5.98
CA LEU A 37 -4.07 -8.54 6.69
C LEU A 37 -3.89 -9.77 5.79
N ASN A 38 -4.26 -9.69 4.52
CA ASN A 38 -4.09 -10.81 3.59
C ASN A 38 -2.67 -10.95 3.05
N ASN A 39 -1.91 -9.85 3.00
CA ASN A 39 -0.52 -9.86 2.56
C ASN A 39 0.46 -9.85 3.75
N ASP A 40 -0.04 -10.01 4.98
CA ASP A 40 0.76 -10.01 6.22
C ASP A 40 1.69 -8.79 6.35
N LEU A 41 1.23 -7.63 5.86
CA LEU A 41 2.02 -6.40 5.86
C LEU A 41 2.22 -5.89 7.28
N ASN A 42 3.45 -5.49 7.59
CA ASN A 42 3.75 -4.84 8.86
C ASN A 42 3.61 -3.31 8.75
N GLU A 43 3.83 -2.62 9.88
CA GLU A 43 3.74 -1.16 9.95
C GLU A 43 4.74 -0.46 9.00
N LYS A 44 5.96 -0.98 8.90
CA LYS A 44 6.99 -0.44 8.00
C LYS A 44 6.55 -0.57 6.54
N ASP A 45 6.02 -1.71 6.13
CA ASP A 45 5.55 -1.93 4.76
C ASP A 45 4.43 -0.93 4.41
N SER A 46 3.46 -0.79 5.32
CA SER A 46 2.35 0.15 5.15
C SER A 46 2.84 1.60 5.05
N LYS A 47 3.80 1.99 5.90
CA LYS A 47 4.41 3.31 5.86
C LYS A 47 5.11 3.57 4.54
N VAL A 48 5.87 2.61 4.04
CA VAL A 48 6.59 2.74 2.75
C VAL A 48 5.61 2.87 1.59
N ILE A 49 4.49 2.11 1.57
CA ILE A 49 3.42 2.29 0.58
C ILE A 49 2.94 3.75 0.57
N PHE A 50 2.67 4.32 1.75
CA PHE A 50 2.24 5.72 1.85
C PHE A 50 3.31 6.71 1.38
N GLU A 51 4.58 6.49 1.72
CA GLU A 51 5.68 7.35 1.27
C GLU A 51 5.86 7.31 -0.25
N ILE A 52 5.73 6.13 -0.88
CA ILE A 52 5.75 5.98 -2.34
C ILE A 52 4.60 6.78 -2.95
N LEU A 53 3.37 6.61 -2.44
CA LEU A 53 2.19 7.32 -2.94
C LEU A 53 2.35 8.84 -2.81
N HIS A 54 2.79 9.33 -1.66
CA HIS A 54 3.07 10.75 -1.45
C HIS A 54 4.13 11.29 -2.41
N ALA A 55 5.20 10.52 -2.66
CA ALA A 55 6.21 10.92 -3.62
C ALA A 55 5.65 11.01 -5.03
N LEU A 56 4.82 10.04 -5.44
CA LEU A 56 4.14 10.06 -6.74
C LEU A 56 3.16 11.24 -6.87
N GLU A 57 2.39 11.55 -5.82
CA GLU A 57 1.49 12.72 -5.84
C GLU A 57 2.27 14.03 -5.94
N ASP A 58 3.37 14.17 -5.18
CA ASP A 58 4.25 15.34 -5.30
C ASP A 58 4.81 15.49 -6.72
N ILE A 59 5.16 14.38 -7.40
CA ILE A 59 5.66 14.40 -8.78
C ILE A 59 4.55 14.86 -9.73
N LYS A 60 3.34 14.31 -9.59
CA LYS A 60 2.15 14.70 -10.37
C LYS A 60 1.85 16.19 -10.24
N GLU A 61 1.94 16.73 -9.01
CA GLU A 61 1.68 18.15 -8.72
C GLU A 61 2.88 19.06 -9.02
N GLY A 62 4.02 18.52 -9.47
CA GLY A 62 5.24 19.31 -9.72
C GLY A 62 5.87 19.91 -8.46
N THR A 63 5.54 19.38 -7.28
CA THR A 63 6.06 19.83 -5.98
C THR A 63 7.14 18.92 -5.39
N TYR A 64 7.50 17.86 -6.11
CA TYR A 64 8.54 16.90 -5.71
C TYR A 64 9.89 17.57 -5.44
N LYS A 65 10.49 17.21 -4.29
CA LYS A 65 11.82 17.67 -3.88
C LYS A 65 12.71 16.47 -3.55
N LYS A 66 13.84 16.39 -4.26
CA LYS A 66 14.88 15.37 -4.00
C LYS A 66 15.33 15.49 -2.54
N GLY A 67 15.36 14.37 -1.82
CA GLY A 67 15.73 14.31 -0.40
C GLY A 67 14.60 14.55 0.61
N LYS A 68 13.35 14.78 0.17
CA LYS A 68 12.17 14.80 1.06
C LYS A 68 11.81 13.40 1.58
N TYR A 69 12.05 12.38 0.77
CA TYR A 69 11.70 10.98 1.04
C TYR A 69 12.94 10.16 1.38
N GLU A 70 12.73 8.97 1.97
CA GLU A 70 13.82 8.05 2.24
C GLU A 70 14.69 7.80 0.99
N ALA A 71 15.99 7.58 1.20
CA ALA A 71 16.96 7.44 0.12
C ALA A 71 16.59 6.32 -0.85
N VAL A 72 15.96 5.24 -0.36
CA VAL A 72 15.48 4.12 -1.15
C VAL A 72 14.41 4.56 -2.16
N ILE A 73 13.44 5.37 -1.73
CA ILE A 73 12.38 5.92 -2.59
C ILE A 73 12.96 6.92 -3.58
N THR A 74 13.87 7.79 -3.13
CA THR A 74 14.54 8.76 -4.01
C THR A 74 15.35 8.06 -5.10
N SER A 75 16.03 6.95 -4.79
CA SER A 75 16.77 6.15 -5.77
C SER A 75 15.85 5.49 -6.79
N LEU A 76 14.65 5.07 -6.38
CA LEU A 76 13.67 4.39 -7.25
C LEU A 76 13.06 5.31 -8.28
N LEU A 77 12.76 6.54 -7.86
CA LEU A 77 12.16 7.56 -8.72
C LEU A 77 13.16 8.14 -9.74
N GLY A 78 14.45 7.96 -9.51
CA GLY A 78 15.52 8.38 -10.41
C GLY A 78 15.67 9.90 -10.51
N ASP A 79 16.45 10.35 -11.50
CA ASP A 79 16.74 11.78 -11.70
C ASP A 79 15.65 12.52 -12.49
N ASN A 80 14.82 11.80 -13.26
CA ASN A 80 13.68 12.35 -13.98
C ASN A 80 12.41 11.59 -13.60
N PRO A 81 11.88 11.84 -12.39
CA PRO A 81 10.77 11.09 -11.86
C PRO A 81 9.50 11.32 -12.68
N SER A 82 8.74 10.25 -12.90
CA SER A 82 7.43 10.30 -13.55
C SER A 82 6.44 9.42 -12.81
N VAL A 83 5.15 9.66 -13.01
CA VAL A 83 4.10 8.88 -12.36
C VAL A 83 3.58 7.83 -13.33
N SER A 84 3.90 6.57 -13.07
CA SER A 84 3.37 5.43 -13.81
C SER A 84 3.10 4.21 -12.94
N MET A 85 2.19 3.33 -13.40
CA MET A 85 1.94 2.06 -12.73
C MET A 85 3.20 1.18 -12.67
N ASP A 86 4.02 1.18 -13.73
CA ASP A 86 5.30 0.46 -13.78
C ASP A 86 6.29 0.97 -12.71
N ILE A 87 6.36 2.29 -12.49
CA ILE A 87 7.20 2.87 -11.44
C ILE A 87 6.66 2.49 -10.05
N PHE A 88 5.35 2.52 -9.87
CA PHE A 88 4.71 2.12 -8.60
C PHE A 88 4.98 0.65 -8.29
N GLU A 89 4.79 -0.26 -9.25
CA GLU A 89 5.05 -1.70 -9.11
C GLU A 89 6.53 -1.97 -8.79
N LYS A 90 7.46 -1.34 -9.53
CA LYS A 90 8.90 -1.44 -9.25
C LYS A 90 9.26 -0.95 -7.86
N ALA A 91 8.63 0.14 -7.41
CA ALA A 91 8.87 0.68 -6.07
C ALA A 91 8.44 -0.31 -4.98
N LEU A 92 7.26 -0.94 -5.12
CA LEU A 92 6.78 -1.97 -4.20
C LEU A 92 7.71 -3.19 -4.16
N LEU A 93 8.10 -3.71 -5.33
CA LEU A 93 8.99 -4.87 -5.41
C LEU A 93 10.37 -4.60 -4.79
N HIS A 94 10.92 -3.41 -5.00
CA HIS A 94 12.23 -3.05 -4.44
C HIS A 94 12.25 -3.02 -2.91
N VAL A 95 11.11 -2.72 -2.28
CA VAL A 95 10.96 -2.74 -0.82
C VAL A 95 10.42 -4.08 -0.31
N ASN A 96 10.48 -5.13 -1.14
CA ASN A 96 10.02 -6.49 -0.86
C ASN A 96 8.52 -6.58 -0.55
N ILE A 97 7.71 -5.69 -1.12
CA ILE A 97 6.25 -5.77 -1.07
C ILE A 97 5.79 -6.37 -2.41
N ASP A 98 5.76 -7.70 -2.47
CA ASP A 98 5.29 -8.46 -3.64
C ASP A 98 3.78 -8.68 -3.57
N VAL A 99 3.04 -7.69 -4.06
CA VAL A 99 1.57 -7.62 -3.98
C VAL A 99 1.01 -7.16 -5.31
N ASN A 100 -0.27 -7.45 -5.58
CA ASN A 100 -0.92 -6.94 -6.78
C ASN A 100 -1.13 -5.41 -6.67
N PRO A 101 -0.44 -4.58 -7.49
CA PRO A 101 -0.51 -3.12 -7.37
C PRO A 101 -1.89 -2.58 -7.74
N ILE A 102 -2.60 -3.20 -8.69
CA ILE A 102 -3.96 -2.79 -9.08
C ILE A 102 -4.93 -3.00 -7.91
N TYR A 103 -4.83 -4.13 -7.22
CA TYR A 103 -5.68 -4.40 -6.05
C TYR A 103 -5.38 -3.39 -4.92
N LEU A 104 -4.10 -3.10 -4.67
CA LEU A 104 -3.69 -2.07 -3.73
C LEU A 104 -4.29 -0.69 -4.08
N ILE A 105 -4.10 -0.21 -5.30
CA ILE A 105 -4.61 1.12 -5.73
C ILE A 105 -6.14 1.19 -5.62
N LYS A 106 -6.86 0.14 -6.04
CA LYS A 106 -8.31 0.08 -5.84
C LYS A 106 -8.69 0.11 -4.37
N SER A 107 -7.97 -0.62 -3.52
CA SER A 107 -8.24 -0.69 -2.08
C SER A 107 -8.05 0.66 -1.39
N LEU A 108 -7.03 1.44 -1.80
CA LEU A 108 -6.76 2.79 -1.30
C LEU A 108 -7.84 3.77 -1.76
N ARG A 109 -8.15 3.74 -3.07
CA ARG A 109 -9.18 4.59 -3.67
C ARG A 109 -10.55 4.40 -3.01
N ASN A 110 -10.96 3.16 -2.79
CA ASN A 110 -12.26 2.83 -2.19
C ASN A 110 -12.39 3.34 -0.74
N GLN A 111 -11.27 3.65 -0.08
CA GLN A 111 -11.23 4.29 1.23
C GLN A 111 -10.85 5.76 1.19
N TYR A 112 -11.01 6.40 0.02
CA TYR A 112 -10.79 7.83 -0.19
C TYR A 112 -9.34 8.29 0.05
N LEU A 113 -8.37 7.39 -0.09
CA LEU A 113 -6.94 7.71 0.04
C LEU A 113 -6.36 8.07 -1.33
N GLN A 114 -5.88 9.31 -1.49
CA GLN A 114 -5.23 9.82 -2.70
C GLN A 114 -6.01 9.47 -3.99
N VAL A 115 -7.32 9.74 -3.97
CA VAL A 115 -8.27 9.28 -5.01
C VAL A 115 -7.85 9.71 -6.40
N ASP A 116 -7.41 10.96 -6.57
CA ASP A 116 -7.01 11.50 -7.87
C ASP A 116 -5.76 10.80 -8.41
N LEU A 117 -4.75 10.56 -7.56
CA LEU A 117 -3.58 9.75 -7.91
C LEU A 117 -3.98 8.33 -8.29
N CYS A 118 -4.85 7.71 -7.50
CA CYS A 118 -5.29 6.34 -7.73
C CYS A 118 -6.03 6.22 -9.07
N ASN A 119 -6.92 7.16 -9.38
CA ASN A 119 -7.61 7.20 -10.68
C ASN A 119 -6.61 7.40 -11.81
N TYR A 120 -5.69 8.36 -11.67
CA TYR A 120 -4.64 8.60 -12.65
C TYR A 120 -3.80 7.35 -12.93
N LEU A 121 -3.39 6.61 -11.90
CA LEU A 121 -2.62 5.37 -12.05
C LEU A 121 -3.44 4.23 -12.69
N LEU A 122 -4.74 4.16 -12.45
CA LEU A 122 -5.63 3.13 -13.01
C LEU A 122 -6.02 3.37 -14.48
N GLU A 123 -5.87 4.60 -14.97
CA GLU A 123 -6.26 5.02 -16.33
C GLU A 123 -5.13 4.95 -17.37
N GLN A 124 -3.89 4.65 -16.95
CA GLN A 124 -2.72 4.56 -17.83
C GLN A 124 -2.73 3.34 -18.76
#